data_AF-A0A0G2E4G7-F1
#
_entry.id   AF-A0A0G2E4G7-F1
#
_cell.length_a   1.000
_cell.length_b   1.000
_cell.length_c   1.000
_cell.angle_alpha   90.00
_cell.angle_beta   90.00
_cell.angle_gamma   90.00
#
_symmetry.space_group_name_H-M   'P 1'
#
loop_
_entity.id
_entity.type
_entity.pdbx_description
1 polymer ?
#
loop_
_entity_poly.entity_id
_entity_poly.type
_entity_poly.pdbx_seq_one_letter_code
_entity_poly.pdbx_strand_id
1 'polypeptide(L)'
;MKQSLFSLLLASLALNPFTSAAPNARARRELVVTVTETVTGSNPAATPFDWAAGATKDYPIHASCNATERALLSKGLNEAIKLAQHAKEHILRYGNSSEYYTKYFGDAPTGEPIGWFERIVSADRGGIWFRCDDIDGNCHQDGWGGHWRGENGTDETVICPLSYETRKPLEAMCGHGYKVAAGKLSFFFAADLVHRLYHLPAIGETVVEHYADTYAECLELAKTSPAEAVRNTHSLQYFALDVYASEKGDRKIKAMVHNDNLLFG
;
A
#
# COMPACT_ATOMS: atom_id res chain seq x y z
N MET A 1 67.03 19.65 34.17
CA MET A 1 67.83 19.29 32.97
C MET A 1 67.24 20.02 31.77
N LYS A 2 68.10 20.67 30.98
CA LYS A 2 67.76 21.61 29.90
C LYS A 2 67.23 20.92 28.64
N GLN A 3 66.35 21.65 27.94
CA GLN A 3 65.87 21.43 26.57
C GLN A 3 67.01 21.49 25.53
N SER A 4 66.83 20.84 24.37
CA SER A 4 66.74 21.53 23.05
C SER A 4 67.08 20.61 21.84
N LEU A 5 66.12 20.55 20.91
CA LEU A 5 66.19 20.64 19.43
C LEU A 5 67.31 19.98 18.57
N PHE A 6 66.85 19.49 17.40
CA PHE A 6 67.34 19.72 16.01
C PHE A 6 67.76 18.52 15.13
N SER A 7 67.11 18.50 13.95
CA SER A 7 67.62 18.26 12.58
C SER A 7 67.90 16.88 11.98
N LEU A 8 67.42 16.76 10.73
CA LEU A 8 67.66 15.75 9.70
C LEU A 8 69.15 15.61 9.32
N LEU A 9 69.55 14.42 8.84
CA LEU A 9 70.37 14.30 7.60
C LEU A 9 70.38 12.86 7.01
N LEU A 10 70.35 12.81 5.67
CA LEU A 10 70.45 11.65 4.78
C LEU A 10 71.80 10.93 4.87
N ALA A 11 71.83 9.63 4.57
CA ALA A 11 72.84 9.02 3.69
C ALA A 11 72.48 7.59 3.26
N SER A 12 72.25 7.42 1.96
CA SER A 12 72.34 6.19 1.17
C SER A 12 73.77 5.62 1.16
N LEU A 13 73.94 4.29 1.08
CA LEU A 13 74.64 3.62 -0.03
C LEU A 13 74.64 2.08 0.13
N ALA A 14 74.61 1.44 -1.04
CA ALA A 14 74.51 0.01 -1.31
C ALA A 14 75.68 -0.82 -0.79
N LEU A 15 75.49 -2.16 -0.73
CA LEU A 15 76.46 -3.19 -1.14
C LEU A 15 75.86 -4.60 -0.93
N ASN A 16 75.49 -5.26 -2.03
CA ASN A 16 75.54 -6.72 -2.14
C ASN A 16 76.98 -7.06 -2.59
N PRO A 17 77.61 -8.11 -2.07
CA PRO A 17 77.68 -9.29 -2.93
C PRO A 17 77.60 -10.63 -2.20
N PHE A 18 77.04 -11.58 -2.96
CA PHE A 18 77.14 -13.02 -2.78
C PHE A 18 78.59 -13.50 -2.81
N THR A 19 78.86 -14.59 -2.06
CA THR A 19 79.46 -15.86 -2.54
C THR A 19 79.59 -16.79 -1.32
N SER A 20 78.92 -17.96 -1.33
CA SER A 20 79.41 -19.27 -1.80
C SER A 20 80.54 -19.81 -0.90
N ALA A 21 80.58 -21.03 -0.38
CA ALA A 21 79.72 -22.22 -0.39
C ALA A 21 80.28 -23.17 0.68
N ALA A 22 79.48 -24.11 1.19
CA ALA A 22 80.01 -25.40 1.66
C ALA A 22 78.88 -26.46 1.80
N PRO A 23 79.20 -27.75 1.65
CA PRO A 23 78.32 -28.68 0.96
C PRO A 23 77.73 -29.80 1.82
N ASN A 24 76.57 -30.28 1.37
CA ASN A 24 76.10 -31.67 1.31
C ASN A 24 76.31 -32.61 2.51
N ALA A 25 75.25 -32.76 3.30
CA ALA A 25 74.84 -34.07 3.83
C ALA A 25 73.48 -34.44 3.22
N ARG A 26 73.51 -35.45 2.34
CA ARG A 26 72.37 -35.90 1.52
C ARG A 26 71.52 -36.89 2.31
N ALA A 27 70.63 -36.39 3.17
CA ALA A 27 69.56 -37.18 3.76
C ALA A 27 68.37 -37.21 2.78
N ARG A 28 68.00 -38.41 2.31
CA ARG A 28 66.82 -38.66 1.48
C ARG A 28 65.56 -38.36 2.32
N ARG A 29 65.00 -37.16 2.21
CA ARG A 29 63.68 -36.84 2.77
C ARG A 29 62.62 -37.57 1.94
N GLU A 30 61.94 -38.54 2.54
CA GLU A 30 60.64 -38.99 2.03
C GLU A 30 59.67 -37.81 2.12
N LEU A 31 59.16 -37.37 0.97
CA LEU A 31 58.12 -36.35 0.91
C LEU A 31 56.80 -37.07 1.24
N VAL A 32 56.36 -36.99 2.49
CA VAL A 32 54.99 -37.36 2.84
C VAL A 32 54.08 -36.30 2.22
N VAL A 33 53.44 -36.65 1.11
CA VAL A 33 52.40 -35.83 0.49
C VAL A 33 51.11 -36.11 1.23
N THR A 34 50.76 -35.23 2.17
CA THR A 34 49.44 -35.26 2.80
C THR A 34 48.41 -34.74 1.81
N VAL A 35 47.56 -35.61 1.28
CA VAL A 35 46.39 -35.20 0.49
C VAL A 35 45.32 -34.76 1.49
N THR A 36 45.04 -33.46 1.53
CA THR A 36 43.87 -32.95 2.23
C THR A 36 42.65 -33.24 1.36
N GLU A 37 41.94 -34.32 1.66
CA GLU A 37 40.63 -34.56 1.06
C GLU A 37 39.63 -33.64 1.78
N THR A 38 39.17 -32.62 1.07
CA THR A 38 38.06 -31.80 1.56
C THR A 38 36.81 -32.66 1.50
N VAL A 39 36.43 -33.25 2.63
CA VAL A 39 35.09 -33.83 2.78
C VAL A 39 34.12 -32.65 2.72
N THR A 40 33.60 -32.36 1.53
CA THR A 40 32.38 -31.57 1.38
C THR A 40 31.25 -32.40 1.96
N GLY A 41 31.15 -32.40 3.30
CA GLY A 41 29.93 -32.77 3.97
C GLY A 41 28.83 -31.94 3.35
N SER A 42 27.88 -32.60 2.70
CA SER A 42 26.66 -31.96 2.22
C SER A 42 25.89 -31.50 3.45
N ASN A 43 26.30 -30.35 3.99
CA ASN A 43 25.48 -29.62 4.94
C ASN A 43 24.18 -29.36 4.17
N PRO A 44 23.01 -29.84 4.65
CA PRO A 44 21.77 -29.61 3.93
C PRO A 44 21.67 -28.10 3.70
N ALA A 45 21.58 -27.71 2.43
CA ALA A 45 21.46 -26.31 2.07
C ALA A 45 20.29 -25.74 2.87
N ALA A 46 20.54 -24.66 3.61
CA ALA A 46 19.48 -23.99 4.35
C ALA A 46 18.36 -23.67 3.35
N THR A 47 17.16 -24.19 3.59
CA THR A 47 15.99 -23.86 2.77
C THR A 47 15.78 -22.36 2.88
N PRO A 48 15.83 -21.60 1.77
CA PRO A 48 15.57 -20.17 1.81
C PRO A 48 14.20 -19.91 2.43
N PHE A 49 14.11 -18.94 3.34
CA PHE A 49 12.83 -18.49 3.87
C PHE A 49 12.03 -17.83 2.74
N ASP A 50 10.89 -18.42 2.40
CA ASP A 50 9.93 -17.81 1.48
C ASP A 50 9.00 -16.88 2.26
N TRP A 51 9.31 -15.58 2.25
CA TRP A 51 8.53 -14.56 2.93
C TRP A 51 7.10 -14.41 2.37
N ALA A 52 6.84 -14.89 1.15
CA ALA A 52 5.56 -14.79 0.47
C ALA A 52 4.74 -16.08 0.53
N ALA A 53 5.24 -17.13 1.21
CA ALA A 53 4.55 -18.40 1.31
C ALA A 53 3.14 -18.22 1.92
N GLY A 54 2.11 -18.57 1.14
CA GLY A 54 0.71 -18.48 1.56
C GLY A 54 0.04 -17.13 1.31
N ALA A 55 0.80 -16.08 0.96
CA ALA A 55 0.23 -14.76 0.66
C ALA A 55 -0.47 -14.76 -0.70
N THR A 56 -1.57 -14.02 -0.81
CA THR A 56 -2.31 -13.84 -2.07
C THR A 56 -2.50 -12.36 -2.40
N LYS A 57 -2.48 -12.09 -3.71
CA LYS A 57 -2.80 -10.78 -4.28
C LYS A 57 -4.26 -10.68 -4.70
N ASP A 58 -5.06 -11.72 -4.58
CA ASP A 58 -6.47 -11.65 -4.95
C ASP A 58 -7.33 -11.57 -3.71
N TYR A 59 -8.32 -10.67 -3.73
CA TYR A 59 -9.38 -10.67 -2.72
C TYR A 59 -10.27 -11.90 -2.94
N PRO A 60 -10.35 -12.82 -1.97
CA PRO A 60 -11.13 -14.03 -2.14
C PRO A 60 -12.65 -13.72 -2.16
N ILE A 61 -13.34 -14.31 -3.13
CA ILE A 61 -14.81 -14.21 -3.29
C ILE A 61 -15.42 -15.56 -2.96
N HIS A 62 -16.30 -15.57 -1.95
CA HIS A 62 -16.95 -16.75 -1.40
C HIS A 62 -17.86 -17.44 -2.44
N ALA A 63 -18.11 -18.74 -2.25
CA ALA A 63 -18.88 -19.56 -3.18
C ALA A 63 -20.37 -19.21 -3.24
N SER A 64 -20.86 -18.40 -2.29
CA SER A 64 -22.20 -17.81 -2.31
C SER A 64 -22.44 -16.92 -3.53
N CYS A 65 -21.39 -16.37 -4.12
CA CYS A 65 -21.49 -15.50 -5.28
C CYS A 65 -21.60 -16.32 -6.57
N ASN A 66 -22.67 -16.10 -7.33
CA ASN A 66 -22.86 -16.71 -8.65
C ASN A 66 -21.84 -16.15 -9.67
N ALA A 67 -21.83 -16.71 -10.88
CA ALA A 67 -20.85 -16.34 -11.91
C ALA A 67 -20.88 -14.85 -12.28
N THR A 68 -22.06 -14.23 -12.35
CA THR A 68 -22.24 -12.82 -12.69
C THR A 68 -21.80 -11.92 -11.54
N GLU A 69 -22.22 -12.22 -10.32
CA GLU A 69 -21.83 -11.49 -9.11
C GLU A 69 -20.32 -11.52 -8.93
N ARG A 70 -19.70 -12.69 -9.13
CA ARG A 70 -18.25 -12.86 -9.10
C ARG A 70 -17.56 -12.00 -10.15
N ALA A 71 -18.04 -12.00 -11.39
CA ALA A 71 -17.44 -11.18 -12.45
C ALA A 71 -17.52 -9.67 -12.14
N LEU A 72 -18.68 -9.19 -11.68
CA LEU A 72 -18.89 -7.79 -11.33
C LEU A 72 -18.07 -7.39 -10.11
N LEU A 73 -18.03 -8.23 -9.08
CA LEU A 73 -17.27 -7.98 -7.87
C LEU A 73 -15.76 -8.04 -8.11
N SER A 74 -15.26 -8.99 -8.89
CA SER A 74 -13.85 -9.01 -9.31
C SER A 74 -13.46 -7.75 -10.07
N LYS A 75 -14.32 -7.26 -10.98
CA LYS A 75 -14.10 -5.98 -11.67
C LYS A 75 -14.07 -4.82 -10.67
N GLY A 76 -15.06 -4.74 -9.78
CA GLY A 76 -15.15 -3.70 -8.75
C GLY A 76 -13.93 -3.67 -7.82
N LEU A 77 -13.44 -4.84 -7.39
CA LEU A 77 -12.26 -4.97 -6.53
C LEU A 77 -10.99 -4.51 -7.24
N ASN A 78 -10.83 -4.87 -8.52
CA ASN A 78 -9.72 -4.37 -9.34
C ASN A 78 -9.79 -2.84 -9.53
N GLU A 79 -10.98 -2.28 -9.66
CA GLU A 79 -11.17 -0.84 -9.72
C GLU A 79 -10.94 -0.15 -8.37
N ALA A 80 -11.28 -0.80 -7.25
CA ALA A 80 -10.98 -0.31 -5.90
C ALA A 80 -9.46 -0.23 -5.69
N ILE A 81 -8.71 -1.26 -6.12
CA ILE A 81 -7.25 -1.26 -6.13
C ILE A 81 -6.73 -0.09 -6.99
N LYS A 82 -7.29 0.11 -8.19
CA LYS A 82 -6.90 1.21 -9.07
C LYS A 82 -7.16 2.59 -8.44
N LEU A 83 -8.31 2.76 -7.78
CA LEU A 83 -8.69 4.00 -7.11
C LEU A 83 -7.74 4.30 -5.94
N ALA A 84 -7.47 3.31 -5.08
CA ALA A 84 -6.54 3.42 -3.97
C ALA A 84 -5.10 3.68 -4.45
N GLN A 85 -4.64 2.97 -5.48
CA GLN A 85 -3.33 3.18 -6.10
C GLN A 85 -3.18 4.62 -6.58
N HIS A 86 -4.18 5.14 -7.30
CA HIS A 86 -4.17 6.51 -7.83
C HIS A 86 -4.13 7.54 -6.69
N ALA A 87 -4.91 7.33 -5.64
CA ALA A 87 -4.91 8.19 -4.45
C ALA A 87 -3.53 8.21 -3.77
N LYS A 88 -2.95 7.04 -3.51
CA LYS A 88 -1.59 6.90 -2.96
C LYS A 88 -0.55 7.60 -3.82
N GLU A 89 -0.58 7.39 -5.14
CA GLU A 89 0.37 8.01 -6.08
C GLU A 89 0.28 9.54 -6.07
N HIS A 90 -0.93 10.10 -5.93
CA HIS A 90 -1.12 11.53 -5.76
C HIS A 90 -0.43 12.04 -4.49
N ILE A 91 -0.62 11.36 -3.35
CA ILE A 91 0.05 11.75 -2.10
C ILE A 91 1.57 11.61 -2.21
N LEU A 92 2.08 10.53 -2.80
CA LEU A 92 3.53 10.33 -3.00
C LEU A 92 4.15 11.41 -3.89
N ARG A 93 3.39 11.92 -4.86
CA ARG A 93 3.87 12.93 -5.80
C ARG A 93 3.86 14.35 -5.22
N TYR A 94 2.78 14.73 -4.55
CA TYR A 94 2.55 16.12 -4.14
C TYR A 94 2.63 16.33 -2.63
N GLY A 95 2.49 15.27 -1.84
CA GLY A 95 2.43 15.34 -0.38
C GLY A 95 1.38 16.35 0.10
N ASN A 96 1.73 17.07 1.16
CA ASN A 96 0.89 18.10 1.76
C ASN A 96 0.89 19.44 0.99
N SER A 97 1.63 19.55 -0.14
CA SER A 97 1.52 20.73 -1.02
C SER A 97 0.28 20.69 -1.92
N SER A 98 -0.41 19.55 -1.97
CA SER A 98 -1.65 19.40 -2.72
C SER A 98 -2.84 20.05 -2.00
N GLU A 99 -3.60 20.86 -2.73
CA GLU A 99 -4.88 21.39 -2.27
C GLU A 99 -5.91 20.27 -2.01
N TYR A 100 -5.85 19.16 -2.76
CA TYR A 100 -6.70 18.00 -2.51
C TYR A 100 -6.31 17.32 -1.20
N TYR A 101 -5.01 17.21 -0.91
CA TYR A 101 -4.57 16.60 0.33
C TYR A 101 -5.01 17.42 1.54
N THR A 102 -4.67 18.72 1.54
CA THR A 102 -4.99 19.63 2.66
C THR A 102 -6.49 19.81 2.85
N LYS A 103 -7.29 19.73 1.77
CA LYS A 103 -8.76 19.76 1.83
C LYS A 103 -9.36 18.64 2.68
N TYR A 104 -8.84 17.42 2.60
CA TYR A 104 -9.43 16.25 3.28
C TYR A 104 -8.65 15.78 4.51
N PHE A 105 -7.39 16.19 4.65
CA PHE A 105 -6.51 15.73 5.74
C PHE A 105 -5.82 16.87 6.49
N GLY A 106 -6.05 18.13 6.13
CA GLY A 106 -5.45 19.27 6.81
C GLY A 106 -3.93 19.29 6.72
N ASP A 107 -3.27 19.55 7.84
CA ASP A 107 -1.81 19.55 7.98
C ASP A 107 -1.24 18.20 8.46
N ALA A 108 -2.06 17.14 8.46
CA ALA A 108 -1.63 15.82 8.90
C ALA A 108 -0.43 15.29 8.09
N PRO A 109 0.43 14.45 8.69
CA PRO A 109 1.48 13.75 7.97
C PRO A 109 0.92 12.79 6.90
N THR A 110 1.59 12.71 5.76
CA THR A 110 1.16 11.93 4.60
C THR A 110 1.33 10.42 4.73
N GLY A 111 2.18 9.96 5.64
CA GLY A 111 2.53 8.55 5.77
C GLY A 111 1.34 7.65 6.10
N GLU A 112 0.43 8.12 6.96
CA GLU A 112 -0.72 7.33 7.39
C GLU A 112 -1.73 7.07 6.27
N PRO A 113 -2.26 8.10 5.55
CA PRO A 113 -3.16 7.85 4.43
C PRO A 113 -2.48 7.10 3.27
N ILE A 114 -1.16 7.27 3.04
CA ILE A 114 -0.41 6.41 2.11
C ILE A 114 -0.50 4.95 2.56
N GLY A 115 -0.28 4.67 3.84
CA GLY A 115 -0.37 3.33 4.41
C GLY A 115 -1.75 2.71 4.22
N TRP A 116 -2.82 3.45 4.49
CA TRP A 116 -4.19 2.97 4.31
C TRP A 116 -4.49 2.58 2.86
N PHE A 117 -4.12 3.41 1.89
CA PHE A 117 -4.26 3.06 0.48
C PHE A 117 -3.32 1.93 0.05
N GLU A 118 -2.10 1.87 0.58
CA GLU A 118 -1.14 0.80 0.27
C GLU A 118 -1.60 -0.56 0.77
N ARG A 119 -2.26 -0.63 1.94
CA ARG A 119 -2.85 -1.88 2.42
C ARG A 119 -3.88 -2.43 1.43
N ILE A 120 -4.74 -1.57 0.87
CA ILE A 120 -5.68 -1.98 -0.18
C ILE A 120 -4.95 -2.52 -1.43
N VAL A 121 -3.81 -1.92 -1.80
CA VAL A 121 -3.07 -2.19 -3.04
C VAL A 121 -2.11 -3.38 -2.95
N SER A 122 -1.51 -3.64 -1.81
CA SER A 122 -0.34 -4.52 -1.72
C SER A 122 -0.31 -5.44 -0.51
N ALA A 123 -1.22 -5.30 0.47
CA ALA A 123 -1.26 -6.23 1.60
C ALA A 123 -1.52 -7.66 1.12
N ASP A 124 -1.21 -8.64 1.98
CA ASP A 124 -1.76 -9.98 1.81
C ASP A 124 -3.29 -9.88 1.94
N ARG A 125 -3.99 -10.32 0.90
CA ARG A 125 -5.45 -10.27 0.82
C ARG A 125 -6.08 -11.60 1.26
N GLY A 126 -5.26 -12.56 1.65
CA GLY A 126 -5.69 -13.82 2.23
C GLY A 126 -6.59 -13.56 3.44
N GLY A 127 -7.70 -14.27 3.51
CA GLY A 127 -8.67 -14.13 4.60
C GLY A 127 -9.66 -12.96 4.46
N ILE A 128 -9.48 -12.03 3.52
CA ILE A 128 -10.40 -10.90 3.32
C ILE A 128 -11.56 -11.32 2.39
N TRP A 129 -12.62 -11.89 2.94
CA TRP A 129 -13.67 -12.54 2.16
C TRP A 129 -14.82 -11.61 1.77
N PHE A 130 -15.23 -11.71 0.51
CA PHE A 130 -16.45 -11.09 0.01
C PHE A 130 -17.52 -12.14 -0.28
N ARG A 131 -18.72 -11.91 0.23
CA ARG A 131 -19.87 -12.81 0.14
C ARG A 131 -21.04 -12.14 -0.59
N CYS A 132 -21.97 -12.96 -1.09
CA CYS A 132 -23.16 -12.49 -1.81
C CYS A 132 -24.46 -13.08 -1.23
N ASP A 133 -24.36 -13.97 -0.24
CA ASP A 133 -25.48 -14.43 0.56
C ASP A 133 -25.76 -13.44 1.70
N ASP A 134 -27.04 -13.19 1.99
CA ASP A 134 -27.47 -12.37 3.13
C ASP A 134 -27.43 -13.20 4.42
N ILE A 135 -26.24 -13.66 4.80
CA ILE A 135 -26.04 -14.61 5.90
C ILE A 135 -26.44 -14.02 7.27
N ASP A 136 -26.38 -12.70 7.40
CA ASP A 136 -26.80 -11.97 8.61
C ASP A 136 -28.22 -11.40 8.52
N GLY A 137 -28.89 -11.53 7.37
CA GLY A 137 -30.24 -11.04 7.15
C GLY A 137 -30.37 -9.53 7.11
N ASN A 138 -29.31 -8.77 6.79
CA ASN A 138 -29.25 -7.31 6.85
C ASN A 138 -29.45 -6.61 5.50
N CYS A 139 -29.53 -7.35 4.38
CA CYS A 139 -29.68 -6.76 3.05
C CYS A 139 -31.05 -6.12 2.78
N HIS A 140 -32.01 -6.28 3.70
CA HIS A 140 -33.32 -5.66 3.62
C HIS A 140 -33.32 -4.17 4.03
N GLN A 141 -32.24 -3.68 4.62
CA GLN A 141 -32.14 -2.29 5.09
C GLN A 141 -32.08 -1.32 3.91
N ASP A 142 -32.86 -0.23 4.00
CA ASP A 142 -32.96 0.74 2.90
C ASP A 142 -31.60 1.40 2.62
N GLY A 143 -31.21 1.41 1.34
CA GLY A 143 -29.92 1.93 0.88
C GLY A 143 -28.70 1.04 1.15
N TRP A 144 -28.83 -0.09 1.83
CA TRP A 144 -27.70 -0.96 2.14
C TRP A 144 -27.25 -1.75 0.91
N GLY A 145 -26.10 -1.37 0.33
CA GLY A 145 -25.43 -2.14 -0.71
C GLY A 145 -24.75 -3.41 -0.18
N GLY A 146 -24.78 -3.64 1.13
CA GLY A 146 -23.98 -4.64 1.83
C GLY A 146 -23.37 -4.08 3.11
N HIS A 147 -22.78 -4.96 3.92
CA HIS A 147 -22.29 -4.64 5.25
C HIS A 147 -21.02 -5.44 5.61
N TRP A 148 -20.27 -4.93 6.58
CA TRP A 148 -19.25 -5.73 7.27
C TRP A 148 -19.93 -6.59 8.34
N ARG A 149 -19.49 -7.85 8.51
CA ARG A 149 -20.17 -8.80 9.40
C ARG A 149 -19.83 -8.62 10.89
N GLY A 150 -18.87 -7.75 11.23
CA GLY A 150 -18.48 -7.47 12.62
C GLY A 150 -18.02 -8.74 13.35
N GLU A 151 -18.52 -8.96 14.55
CA GLU A 151 -18.17 -10.13 15.39
C GLU A 151 -18.61 -11.48 14.78
N ASN A 152 -19.59 -11.49 13.86
CA ASN A 152 -20.07 -12.73 13.23
C ASN A 152 -19.14 -13.26 12.12
N GLY A 153 -18.19 -12.45 11.66
CA GLY A 153 -17.30 -12.75 10.54
C GLY A 153 -16.36 -11.59 10.27
N THR A 154 -15.41 -11.36 11.16
CA THR A 154 -14.63 -10.11 11.23
C THR A 154 -13.80 -9.83 9.98
N ASP A 155 -13.42 -10.88 9.26
CA ASP A 155 -12.67 -10.77 8.00
C ASP A 155 -13.57 -10.87 6.75
N GLU A 156 -14.89 -10.75 6.92
CA GLU A 156 -15.87 -10.93 5.86
C GLU A 156 -16.76 -9.69 5.66
N THR A 157 -17.06 -9.39 4.39
CA THR A 157 -18.09 -8.42 4.01
C THR A 157 -19.12 -9.06 3.09
N VAL A 158 -20.39 -8.70 3.31
CA VAL A 158 -21.52 -9.09 2.47
C VAL A 158 -21.78 -8.01 1.43
N ILE A 159 -21.94 -8.39 0.17
CA ILE A 159 -22.41 -7.55 -0.93
C ILE A 159 -23.89 -7.89 -1.18
N CYS A 160 -24.78 -6.93 -0.96
CA CYS A 160 -26.21 -7.11 -1.18
C CYS A 160 -26.60 -6.88 -2.65
N PRO A 161 -27.74 -7.41 -3.11
CA PRO A 161 -28.24 -7.24 -4.48
C PRO A 161 -28.27 -5.77 -4.96
N LEU A 162 -28.61 -4.84 -4.07
CA LEU A 162 -28.65 -3.41 -4.36
C LEU A 162 -27.31 -2.88 -4.93
N SER A 163 -26.18 -3.44 -4.53
CA SER A 163 -24.88 -3.05 -5.09
C SER A 163 -24.75 -3.37 -6.58
N TYR A 164 -25.23 -4.53 -7.01
CA TYR A 164 -25.15 -4.94 -8.41
C TYR A 164 -26.11 -4.15 -9.31
N GLU A 165 -27.20 -3.62 -8.74
CA GLU A 165 -28.21 -2.87 -9.48
C GLU A 165 -27.89 -1.36 -9.60
N THR A 166 -27.36 -0.78 -8.52
CA THR A 166 -27.27 0.69 -8.40
C THR A 166 -25.88 1.24 -8.69
N ARG A 167 -24.83 0.46 -8.42
CA ARG A 167 -23.45 0.95 -8.41
C ARG A 167 -22.90 1.01 -9.82
N LYS A 168 -22.26 2.13 -10.13
CA LYS A 168 -21.64 2.34 -11.45
C LYS A 168 -20.19 1.87 -11.43
N PRO A 169 -19.69 1.40 -12.58
CA PRO A 169 -18.27 1.07 -12.69
C PRO A 169 -17.42 2.35 -12.69
N LEU A 170 -16.17 2.26 -12.24
CA LEU A 170 -15.30 3.42 -12.04
C LEU A 170 -15.01 4.19 -13.33
N GLU A 171 -14.99 3.54 -14.49
CA GLU A 171 -14.84 4.23 -15.78
C GLU A 171 -15.96 5.24 -16.07
N ALA A 172 -17.09 5.16 -15.37
CA ALA A 172 -18.19 6.10 -15.50
C ALA A 172 -18.05 7.36 -14.62
N MET A 173 -16.93 7.55 -13.90
CA MET A 173 -16.68 8.69 -12.97
C MET A 173 -16.99 10.07 -13.53
N CYS A 174 -16.76 10.25 -14.83
CA CYS A 174 -16.95 11.51 -15.54
C CYS A 174 -18.24 11.56 -16.37
N GLY A 175 -19.08 10.53 -16.25
CA GLY A 175 -20.42 10.48 -16.81
C GLY A 175 -21.49 10.83 -15.77
N HIS A 176 -22.75 10.86 -16.21
CA HIS A 176 -23.93 10.88 -15.34
C HIS A 176 -24.10 12.10 -14.40
N GLY A 177 -23.30 13.17 -14.59
CA GLY A 177 -23.41 14.39 -13.78
C GLY A 177 -23.05 14.20 -12.31
N TYR A 178 -22.26 13.18 -11.97
CA TYR A 178 -21.78 12.95 -10.61
C TYR A 178 -20.88 14.09 -10.14
N LYS A 179 -21.11 14.55 -8.91
CA LYS A 179 -20.27 15.56 -8.22
C LYS A 179 -19.75 14.96 -6.93
N VAL A 180 -18.46 15.00 -6.68
CA VAL A 180 -17.86 14.41 -5.47
C VAL A 180 -18.49 15.01 -4.21
N ALA A 181 -18.66 16.32 -4.15
CA ALA A 181 -19.20 17.03 -2.99
C ALA A 181 -20.70 16.78 -2.70
N ALA A 182 -21.49 16.36 -3.69
CA ALA A 182 -22.95 16.24 -3.58
C ALA A 182 -23.50 14.84 -3.89
N GLY A 183 -22.68 13.97 -4.48
CA GLY A 183 -23.02 12.60 -4.82
C GLY A 183 -22.81 11.66 -3.64
N LYS A 184 -23.48 10.51 -3.70
CA LYS A 184 -23.23 9.42 -2.74
C LYS A 184 -21.82 8.88 -3.00
N LEU A 185 -20.96 8.80 -1.98
CA LEU A 185 -19.64 8.14 -2.04
C LEU A 185 -19.73 6.70 -2.58
N SER A 186 -20.88 6.10 -2.30
CA SER A 186 -21.26 4.76 -2.67
C SER A 186 -21.63 4.64 -4.17
N PHE A 187 -21.75 5.72 -4.94
CA PHE A 187 -22.26 5.68 -6.31
C PHE A 187 -21.43 4.81 -7.26
N PHE A 188 -20.10 4.82 -7.11
CA PHE A 188 -19.20 3.93 -7.86
C PHE A 188 -18.86 2.70 -7.02
N PHE A 189 -18.91 1.52 -7.65
CA PHE A 189 -18.71 0.27 -6.93
C PHE A 189 -17.31 0.19 -6.32
N ALA A 190 -16.30 0.68 -7.03
CA ALA A 190 -14.92 0.79 -6.53
C ALA A 190 -14.83 1.60 -5.22
N ALA A 191 -15.52 2.73 -5.13
CA ALA A 191 -15.50 3.58 -3.94
C ALA A 191 -16.25 2.94 -2.77
N ASP A 192 -17.36 2.25 -3.04
CA ASP A 192 -18.05 1.44 -2.03
C ASP A 192 -17.18 0.30 -1.50
N LEU A 193 -16.41 -0.35 -2.37
CA LEU A 193 -15.50 -1.42 -1.97
C LEU A 193 -14.32 -0.89 -1.16
N VAL A 194 -13.78 0.29 -1.48
CA VAL A 194 -12.77 0.97 -0.65
C VAL A 194 -13.29 1.20 0.78
N HIS A 195 -14.53 1.67 0.94
CA HIS A 195 -15.17 1.82 2.26
C HIS A 195 -15.21 0.50 3.03
N ARG A 196 -15.72 -0.55 2.39
CA ARG A 196 -15.88 -1.88 3.01
C ARG A 196 -14.55 -2.48 3.43
N LEU A 197 -13.52 -2.28 2.60
CA LEU A 197 -12.18 -2.72 2.92
C LEU A 197 -11.67 -2.05 4.19
N TYR A 198 -11.93 -0.77 4.43
CA TYR A 198 -11.52 -0.11 5.67
C TYR A 198 -12.19 -0.67 6.94
N HIS A 199 -13.40 -1.24 6.84
CA HIS A 199 -14.01 -1.92 8.00
C HIS A 199 -13.34 -3.26 8.35
N LEU A 200 -12.56 -3.84 7.44
CA LEU A 200 -11.89 -5.12 7.68
C LEU A 200 -10.60 -4.88 8.49
N PRO A 201 -10.37 -5.56 9.63
CA PRO A 201 -9.19 -5.31 10.47
C PRO A 201 -7.87 -5.49 9.73
N ALA A 202 -7.81 -6.40 8.76
CA ALA A 202 -6.64 -6.60 7.91
C ALA A 202 -6.29 -5.38 7.04
N ILE A 203 -7.17 -4.38 6.90
CA ILE A 203 -6.92 -3.16 6.13
C ILE A 203 -7.01 -1.91 7.01
N GLY A 204 -8.14 -1.68 7.69
CA GLY A 204 -8.33 -0.47 8.50
C GLY A 204 -7.87 -0.58 9.94
N GLU A 205 -7.34 -1.75 10.36
CA GLU A 205 -6.78 -1.98 11.69
C GLU A 205 -7.71 -1.59 12.85
N THR A 206 -9.03 -1.56 12.62
CA THR A 206 -10.05 -1.07 13.58
C THR A 206 -9.84 0.37 14.06
N VAL A 207 -9.00 1.15 13.36
CA VAL A 207 -8.76 2.57 13.65
C VAL A 207 -9.26 3.47 12.54
N VAL A 208 -9.40 2.93 11.32
CA VAL A 208 -10.08 3.59 10.21
C VAL A 208 -11.58 3.39 10.38
N GLU A 209 -12.27 4.43 10.83
CA GLU A 209 -13.68 4.38 11.22
C GLU A 209 -14.46 5.57 10.64
N HIS A 210 -15.66 5.84 11.17
CA HIS A 210 -16.50 6.97 10.80
C HIS A 210 -16.41 8.07 11.86
N TYR A 211 -15.44 8.98 11.69
CA TYR A 211 -15.30 10.18 12.53
C TYR A 211 -16.14 11.35 11.99
N ALA A 212 -16.44 11.33 10.68
CA ALA A 212 -17.29 12.29 10.00
C ALA A 212 -17.93 11.64 8.77
N ASP A 213 -19.23 11.82 8.57
CA ASP A 213 -19.97 11.12 7.51
C ASP A 213 -20.19 11.98 6.27
N THR A 214 -20.65 13.22 6.45
CA THR A 214 -20.99 14.08 5.31
C THR A 214 -19.77 14.78 4.76
N TYR A 215 -19.86 15.25 3.50
CA TYR A 215 -18.80 16.05 2.87
C TYR A 215 -18.37 17.24 3.74
N ALA A 216 -19.34 18.02 4.25
CA ALA A 216 -19.05 19.19 5.08
C ALA A 216 -18.37 18.81 6.41
N GLU A 217 -18.81 17.74 7.06
CA GLU A 217 -18.18 17.25 8.29
C GLU A 217 -16.75 16.74 8.03
N CYS A 218 -16.50 16.06 6.90
CA CYS A 218 -15.16 15.61 6.54
C CYS A 218 -14.19 16.79 6.32
N LEU A 219 -14.66 17.86 5.67
CA LEU A 219 -13.86 19.08 5.49
C LEU A 219 -13.61 19.82 6.80
N GLU A 220 -14.54 19.74 7.75
CA GLU A 220 -14.36 20.35 9.07
C GLU A 220 -13.43 19.51 9.96
N LEU A 221 -13.55 18.18 9.89
CA LEU A 221 -12.66 17.25 10.56
C LEU A 221 -11.21 17.47 10.12
N ALA A 222 -10.97 17.72 8.83
CA ALA A 222 -9.65 18.04 8.30
C ALA A 222 -9.02 19.30 8.95
N LYS A 223 -9.82 20.26 9.41
CA LYS A 223 -9.32 21.48 10.07
C LYS A 223 -9.18 21.33 11.57
N THR A 224 -10.08 20.58 12.20
CA THR A 224 -10.24 20.53 13.66
C THR A 224 -9.54 19.33 14.28
N SER A 225 -9.53 18.19 13.58
CA SER A 225 -8.89 16.96 13.99
C SER A 225 -8.18 16.26 12.81
N PRO A 226 -7.07 16.82 12.26
CA PRO A 226 -6.33 16.20 11.15
C PRO A 226 -5.90 14.74 11.41
N ALA A 227 -5.61 14.39 12.67
CA ALA A 227 -5.25 13.03 13.08
C ALA A 227 -6.42 12.02 12.96
N GLU A 228 -7.67 12.49 13.11
CA GLU A 228 -8.87 11.69 12.89
C GLU A 228 -9.24 11.70 11.39
N ALA A 229 -9.01 12.82 10.70
CA ALA A 229 -9.30 12.96 9.28
C ALA A 229 -8.55 11.93 8.41
N VAL A 230 -7.28 11.65 8.74
CA VAL A 230 -6.50 10.61 8.04
C VAL A 230 -6.96 9.18 8.35
N ARG A 231 -7.80 8.99 9.36
CA ARG A 231 -8.43 7.72 9.75
C ARG A 231 -9.93 7.68 9.44
N ASN A 232 -10.47 8.73 8.84
CA ASN A 232 -11.88 8.77 8.54
C ASN A 232 -12.14 8.11 7.19
N THR A 233 -12.96 7.05 7.21
CA THR A 233 -13.34 6.26 6.03
C THR A 233 -13.84 7.16 4.91
N HIS A 234 -14.73 8.12 5.23
CA HIS A 234 -15.28 9.02 4.22
C HIS A 234 -14.29 10.08 3.75
N SER A 235 -13.40 10.60 4.60
CA SER A 235 -12.32 11.50 4.15
C SER A 235 -11.39 10.80 3.15
N LEU A 236 -11.01 9.55 3.42
CA LEU A 236 -10.22 8.72 2.52
C LEU A 236 -10.95 8.46 1.18
N GLN A 237 -12.24 8.14 1.23
CA GLN A 237 -13.04 7.95 0.01
C GLN A 237 -13.19 9.24 -0.80
N TYR A 238 -13.53 10.36 -0.14
CA TYR A 238 -13.68 11.65 -0.80
C TYR A 238 -12.37 12.06 -1.47
N PHE A 239 -11.25 11.98 -0.75
CA PHE A 239 -9.93 12.26 -1.32
C PHE A 239 -9.67 11.41 -2.56
N ALA A 240 -9.82 10.08 -2.47
CA ALA A 240 -9.55 9.17 -3.58
C ALA A 240 -10.41 9.46 -4.82
N LEU A 241 -11.70 9.74 -4.60
CA LEU A 241 -12.64 10.11 -5.66
C LEU A 241 -12.30 11.45 -6.31
N ASP A 242 -11.97 12.47 -5.51
CA ASP A 242 -11.69 13.82 -5.99
C ASP A 242 -10.43 13.85 -6.86
N VAL A 243 -9.34 13.23 -6.39
CA VAL A 243 -8.09 13.17 -7.17
C VAL A 243 -8.23 12.30 -8.42
N TYR A 244 -8.99 11.20 -8.35
CA TYR A 244 -9.23 10.36 -9.51
C TYR A 244 -10.07 11.10 -10.56
N ALA A 245 -11.14 11.77 -10.14
CA ALA A 245 -11.98 12.55 -11.05
C ALA A 245 -11.24 13.76 -11.62
N SER A 246 -10.45 14.47 -10.81
CA SER A 246 -9.71 15.63 -11.26
C SER A 246 -8.58 15.27 -12.22
N GLU A 247 -7.93 14.11 -12.10
CA GLU A 247 -6.78 13.75 -12.94
C GLU A 247 -7.13 12.87 -14.13
N LYS A 248 -8.19 12.04 -14.03
CA LYS A 248 -8.68 11.20 -15.13
C LYS A 248 -9.82 11.83 -15.92
N GLY A 249 -10.48 12.85 -15.37
CA GLY A 249 -11.50 13.61 -16.09
C GLY A 249 -10.91 14.47 -17.19
N ASP A 250 -11.52 14.44 -18.38
CA ASP A 250 -11.24 15.42 -19.43
C ASP A 250 -11.38 16.84 -18.83
N ARG A 251 -10.48 17.75 -19.20
CA ARG A 251 -10.47 19.14 -18.68
C ARG A 251 -11.82 19.85 -18.87
N LYS A 252 -12.62 19.46 -19.86
CA LYS A 252 -13.98 19.98 -20.09
C LYS A 252 -15.02 19.46 -19.10
N ILE A 253 -14.77 18.32 -18.46
CA ILE A 253 -15.66 17.66 -17.51
C ILE A 253 -15.28 17.98 -16.05
N LYS A 254 -14.03 18.39 -15.77
CA LYS A 254 -13.59 18.79 -14.43
C LYS A 254 -14.50 19.85 -13.78
N ALA A 255 -14.97 20.84 -14.56
CA ALA A 255 -15.90 21.88 -14.12
C ALA A 255 -17.31 21.37 -13.76
N MET A 256 -17.66 20.14 -14.18
CA MET A 256 -18.93 19.52 -13.82
C MET A 256 -18.86 18.75 -12.50
N VAL A 257 -17.68 18.21 -12.14
CA VAL A 257 -17.49 17.34 -10.96
C VAL A 257 -17.13 18.14 -9.71
N HIS A 258 -16.40 19.24 -9.87
CA HIS A 258 -15.96 20.13 -8.79
C HIS A 258 -16.88 21.34 -8.77
N ASN A 259 -17.39 21.72 -7.60
CA ASN A 259 -18.26 22.88 -7.43
C ASN A 259 -17.44 24.18 -7.40
N ASP A 260 -16.50 24.30 -8.31
CA ASP A 260 -15.53 25.38 -8.34
C ASP A 260 -15.99 26.39 -9.39
N ASN A 261 -16.60 27.47 -8.89
CA ASN A 261 -16.50 28.79 -9.51
C ASN A 261 -15.04 29.28 -9.44
N LEU A 262 -14.07 28.47 -9.89
CA LEU A 262 -12.74 28.94 -10.21
C LEU A 262 -12.86 29.67 -11.54
N LEU A 263 -13.15 30.96 -11.40
CA LEU A 263 -13.01 32.01 -12.39
C LEU A 263 -11.77 31.74 -13.24
N PHE A 264 -12.00 31.42 -14.51
CA PHE A 264 -10.97 31.49 -15.53
C PHE A 264 -10.65 32.97 -15.76
N GLY A 265 -9.52 33.41 -15.21
CA GLY A 265 -8.69 34.50 -15.74
C GLY A 265 -7.44 33.91 -16.39
#